data_AF-A0A0D6EVS8-F1
#
_entry.id   AF-A0A0D6EVS8-F1
#
_cell.length_a   1.000
_cell.length_b   1.000
_cell.length_c   1.000
_cell.angle_alpha   90.00
_cell.angle_beta   90.00
_cell.angle_gamma   90.00
#
_symmetry.space_group_name_H-M   'P 1'
#
loop_
_entity.id
_entity.type
_entity.pdbx_description
1 polymer ?
#
loop_
_entity_poly.entity_id
_entity_poly.type
_entity_poly.pdbx_seq_one_letter_code
_entity_poly.pdbx_strand_id
1 'polypeptide(L)'
;MLSAEQIFKKAATIDEILSDSFETLPSQKTDTDIAAKRLAAWCRASSNGNWKQFSNRLKRDGLDYEFVLSRFATVKINQEKTFPLWVNDSIWVQETFHQEYEHLSFDITKSIYELPFEQLFIKIVDAAEKKIIAENIHYDVFNQKTFLDSIRKQLYKNLTDFAAPLLFEKFKHFKKINKNKKYRDNKIYIAFIEELLVRNEMIKIFLEKPVFLRLISFLSENGSIQIMNLFLVF
;
A
#
# COMPACT_ATOMS: atom_id res chain seq x y z
N MET A 1 -12.34 -6.50 -5.63
CA MET A 1 -11.67 -5.22 -5.32
C MET A 1 -12.33 -4.60 -4.09
N LEU A 2 -11.64 -3.71 -3.37
CA LEU A 2 -12.23 -3.00 -2.22
C LEU A 2 -12.92 -1.73 -2.74
N SER A 3 -14.07 -1.37 -2.17
CA SER A 3 -14.67 -0.04 -2.39
C SER A 3 -13.87 1.05 -1.65
N ALA A 4 -14.06 2.31 -2.02
CA ALA A 4 -13.48 3.48 -1.32
C ALA A 4 -13.72 3.42 0.20
N GLU A 5 -14.96 3.12 0.58
CA GLU A 5 -15.36 2.98 1.99
C GLU A 5 -14.62 1.84 2.69
N GLN A 6 -14.50 0.68 2.04
CA GLN A 6 -13.77 -0.46 2.59
C GLN A 6 -12.27 -0.18 2.72
N ILE A 7 -11.67 0.52 1.75
CA ILE A 7 -10.27 0.97 1.79
C ILE A 7 -10.08 1.89 2.99
N PHE A 8 -10.89 2.94 3.10
CA PHE A 8 -10.74 3.93 4.16
C PHE A 8 -10.93 3.28 5.54
N LYS A 9 -11.99 2.49 5.72
CA LYS A 9 -12.29 1.83 7.01
C LYS A 9 -11.21 0.83 7.45
N LYS A 10 -10.56 0.13 6.51
CA LYS A 10 -9.59 -0.93 6.83
C LYS A 10 -8.14 -0.48 6.84
N ALA A 11 -7.82 0.66 6.22
CA ALA A 11 -6.46 1.16 6.09
C ALA A 11 -6.26 2.56 6.71
N ALA A 12 -7.28 3.16 7.32
CA ALA A 12 -7.12 4.40 8.08
C ALA A 12 -6.09 4.28 9.20
N THR A 13 -5.33 5.35 9.39
CA THR A 13 -4.42 5.55 10.52
C THR A 13 -5.23 5.78 11.80
N ILE A 14 -4.52 5.73 12.92
CA ILE A 14 -5.13 6.08 14.21
C ILE A 14 -5.64 7.52 14.20
N ASP A 15 -4.88 8.46 13.63
CA ASP A 15 -5.27 9.87 13.61
C ASP A 15 -6.53 10.09 12.75
N GLU A 16 -6.64 9.41 11.60
CA GLU A 16 -7.86 9.42 10.79
C GLU A 16 -9.03 8.75 11.51
N ILE A 17 -8.81 7.63 12.21
CA ILE A 17 -9.86 6.97 13.01
C ILE A 17 -10.33 7.87 14.15
N LEU A 18 -9.50 8.78 14.66
CA LEU A 18 -9.84 9.73 15.73
C LEU A 18 -10.37 11.08 15.25
N SER A 19 -10.35 11.36 13.94
CA SER A 19 -10.75 12.66 13.37
C SER A 19 -12.27 12.87 13.36
N ASP A 20 -12.82 13.80 12.58
CA ASP A 20 -14.27 13.90 12.34
C ASP A 20 -14.76 13.02 11.17
N SER A 21 -13.84 12.32 10.50
CA SER A 21 -14.14 11.48 9.32
C SER A 21 -14.81 10.15 9.68
N PHE A 22 -14.79 9.78 10.95
CA PHE A 22 -15.54 8.63 11.47
C PHE A 22 -16.47 9.06 12.59
N GLU A 23 -17.56 8.31 12.73
CA GLU A 23 -18.55 8.48 13.78
C GLU A 23 -18.70 7.18 14.55
N THR A 24 -18.89 7.32 15.86
CA THR A 24 -19.11 6.21 16.78
C THR A 24 -20.52 5.66 16.60
N LEU A 25 -20.65 4.35 16.47
CA LEU A 25 -21.94 3.68 16.56
C LEU A 25 -22.26 3.30 18.01
N PRO A 26 -23.54 3.16 18.39
CA PRO A 26 -23.91 2.64 19.70
C PRO A 26 -23.27 1.28 19.93
N SER A 27 -22.48 1.17 21.01
CA SER A 27 -21.59 0.02 21.21
C SER A 27 -22.35 -1.28 21.49
N GLN A 28 -21.96 -2.36 20.79
CA GLN A 28 -22.34 -3.72 21.13
C GLN A 28 -21.26 -4.36 22.02
N LYS A 29 -21.60 -5.40 22.81
CA LYS A 29 -20.63 -6.07 23.71
C LYS A 29 -19.36 -6.56 23.01
N THR A 30 -19.47 -7.02 21.76
CA THR A 30 -18.33 -7.47 20.93
C THR A 30 -17.39 -6.33 20.52
N ASP A 31 -17.90 -5.09 20.48
CA ASP A 31 -17.11 -3.93 20.08
C ASP A 31 -16.14 -3.50 21.18
N THR A 32 -16.50 -3.74 22.45
CA THR A 32 -15.66 -3.42 23.61
C THR A 32 -14.35 -4.21 23.60
N ASP A 33 -14.40 -5.51 23.30
CA ASP A 33 -13.22 -6.37 23.25
C ASP A 33 -12.28 -5.98 22.10
N ILE A 34 -12.83 -5.63 20.93
CA ILE A 34 -12.05 -5.19 19.77
C ILE A 34 -11.39 -3.84 20.06
N ALA A 35 -12.14 -2.90 20.64
CA ALA A 35 -11.62 -1.59 21.02
C ALA A 35 -10.46 -1.71 22.02
N ALA A 36 -10.62 -2.54 23.07
CA ALA A 36 -9.59 -2.79 24.06
C ALA A 36 -8.32 -3.41 23.44
N LYS A 37 -8.46 -4.37 22.52
CA LYS A 37 -7.33 -4.98 21.80
C LYS A 37 -6.57 -3.96 20.95
N ARG A 38 -7.28 -3.10 20.21
CA ARG A 38 -6.68 -2.03 19.39
C ARG A 38 -5.95 -1.02 20.27
N LEU A 39 -6.56 -0.63 21.39
CA LEU A 39 -5.95 0.30 22.34
C LEU A 39 -4.68 -0.25 22.97
N ALA A 40 -4.69 -1.52 23.39
CA ALA A 40 -3.50 -2.19 23.90
C ALA A 40 -2.41 -2.31 22.82
N ALA A 41 -2.78 -2.55 21.56
CA ALA A 41 -1.83 -2.55 20.45
C ALA A 41 -1.20 -1.17 20.24
N TRP A 42 -1.98 -0.09 20.32
CA TRP A 42 -1.47 1.27 20.22
C TRP A 42 -0.53 1.63 21.39
N CYS A 43 -0.88 1.23 22.61
CA CYS A 43 -0.02 1.39 23.79
C CYS A 43 1.32 0.67 23.60
N ARG A 44 1.31 -0.58 23.11
CA ARG A 44 2.53 -1.32 22.77
C ARG A 44 3.38 -0.61 21.72
N ALA A 45 2.77 -0.14 20.64
CA ALA A 45 3.49 0.51 19.54
C ALA A 45 4.08 1.86 19.92
N SER A 46 3.37 2.66 20.74
CA SER A 46 3.76 4.05 21.04
C SER A 46 4.54 4.23 22.34
N SER A 47 4.46 3.27 23.27
CA SER A 47 5.04 3.38 24.62
C SER A 47 5.60 2.07 25.15
N ASN A 48 5.86 1.09 24.27
CA ASN A 48 6.34 -0.25 24.63
C ASN A 48 5.47 -0.95 25.70
N GLY A 49 4.17 -0.62 25.74
CA GLY A 49 3.21 -1.17 26.71
C GLY A 49 3.15 -0.44 28.05
N ASN A 50 3.88 0.66 28.22
CA ASN A 50 3.83 1.47 29.44
C ASN A 50 2.58 2.36 29.47
N TRP A 51 1.52 1.87 30.12
CA TRP A 51 0.24 2.56 30.25
C TRP A 51 0.32 3.96 30.87
N LYS A 52 1.28 4.21 31.77
CA LYS A 52 1.47 5.55 32.36
C LYS A 52 1.98 6.54 31.32
N GLN A 53 2.98 6.15 30.53
CA GLN A 53 3.50 6.98 29.44
C GLN A 53 2.44 7.17 28.34
N PHE A 54 1.70 6.10 28.01
CA PHE A 54 0.61 6.17 27.05
C PHE A 54 -0.49 7.15 27.49
N SER A 55 -0.92 7.11 28.76
CA SER A 55 -1.90 8.04 29.31
C SER A 55 -1.42 9.50 29.25
N ASN A 56 -0.14 9.75 29.57
CA ASN A 56 0.44 11.09 29.43
C ASN A 56 0.45 11.57 27.97
N ARG A 57 0.73 10.66 27.02
CA ARG A 57 0.64 10.97 25.59
C ARG A 57 -0.78 11.35 25.19
N LEU A 58 -1.78 10.56 25.56
CA LEU A 58 -3.19 10.87 25.25
C LEU A 58 -3.58 12.25 25.78
N LYS A 59 -3.25 12.56 27.04
CA LYS A 59 -3.52 13.88 27.63
C LYS A 59 -2.85 15.03 26.89
N ARG A 60 -1.58 14.86 26.49
CA ARG A 60 -0.85 15.86 25.71
C ARG A 60 -1.51 16.11 24.36
N ASP A 61 -2.01 15.05 23.74
CA ASP A 61 -2.67 15.11 22.44
C ASP A 61 -4.16 15.54 22.57
N GLY A 62 -4.62 15.90 23.77
CA GLY A 62 -6.01 16.35 24.03
C GLY A 62 -7.05 15.24 23.95
N LEU A 63 -6.63 13.97 24.03
CA LEU A 63 -7.48 12.80 23.85
C LEU A 63 -7.92 12.22 25.19
N ASP A 64 -9.22 11.96 25.30
CA ASP A 64 -9.80 11.20 26.41
C ASP A 64 -9.87 9.69 26.11
N TYR A 65 -9.78 8.86 27.15
CA TYR A 65 -9.75 7.42 27.04
C TYR A 65 -11.08 6.83 26.55
N GLU A 66 -12.21 7.36 27.03
CA GLU A 66 -13.55 6.91 26.61
C GLU A 66 -13.79 7.29 25.15
N PHE A 67 -13.38 8.50 24.76
CA PHE A 67 -13.40 8.92 23.37
C PHE A 67 -12.59 7.96 22.50
N VAL A 68 -11.31 7.71 22.81
CA VAL A 68 -10.47 6.82 22.01
C VAL A 68 -11.04 5.40 21.93
N LEU A 69 -11.55 4.85 23.04
CA LEU A 69 -12.20 3.54 23.05
C LEU A 69 -13.41 3.50 22.11
N SER A 70 -14.26 4.54 22.15
CA SER A 70 -15.43 4.62 21.29
C SER A 70 -15.05 4.67 19.80
N ARG A 71 -13.93 5.31 19.45
CA ARG A 71 -13.39 5.37 18.09
C ARG A 71 -12.72 4.07 17.64
N PHE A 72 -12.17 3.31 18.59
CA PHE A 72 -11.55 2.01 18.29
C PHE A 72 -12.56 0.86 18.23
N ALA A 73 -13.81 1.11 18.63
CA ALA A 73 -14.94 0.22 18.44
C ALA A 73 -15.36 0.11 16.95
N THR A 74 -16.56 -0.40 16.69
CA THR A 74 -17.13 -0.35 15.34
C THR A 74 -17.59 1.08 15.04
N VAL A 75 -16.95 1.67 14.03
CA VAL A 75 -17.25 3.03 13.54
C VAL A 75 -17.87 3.00 12.15
N LYS A 76 -18.65 4.04 11.83
CA LYS A 76 -19.08 4.35 10.47
C LYS A 76 -18.29 5.54 9.93
N ILE A 77 -18.15 5.62 8.61
CA ILE A 77 -17.57 6.78 7.96
C ILE A 77 -18.63 7.89 7.94
N ASN A 78 -18.21 9.11 8.25
CA ASN A 78 -19.06 10.28 8.11
C ASN A 78 -19.28 10.57 6.61
N GLN A 79 -20.52 10.43 6.14
CA GLN A 79 -20.86 10.59 4.72
C GLN A 79 -20.82 12.05 4.25
N GLU A 80 -20.81 13.01 5.17
CA GLU A 80 -20.67 14.44 4.85
C GLU A 80 -19.21 14.83 4.58
N LYS A 81 -18.26 13.95 4.88
CA LYS A 81 -16.83 14.18 4.70
C LYS A 81 -16.34 13.53 3.42
N THR A 82 -15.46 14.23 2.72
CA THR A 82 -14.78 13.68 1.54
C THR A 82 -13.72 12.67 1.97
N PHE A 83 -13.50 11.66 1.13
CA PHE A 83 -12.39 10.74 1.35
C PHE A 83 -11.04 11.46 1.20
N PRO A 84 -10.03 11.10 2.00
CA PRO A 84 -8.66 11.54 1.75
C PRO A 84 -8.18 11.14 0.35
N LEU A 85 -7.32 11.94 -0.26
CA LEU A 85 -6.80 11.72 -1.62
C LEU A 85 -6.23 10.30 -1.81
N TRP A 86 -5.51 9.78 -0.81
CA TRP A 86 -4.87 8.47 -0.87
C TRP A 86 -5.87 7.31 -1.09
N VAL A 87 -7.15 7.49 -0.76
CA VAL A 87 -8.19 6.49 -1.02
C VAL A 87 -8.41 6.33 -2.52
N ASN A 88 -8.45 7.45 -3.27
CA ASN A 88 -8.55 7.42 -4.71
C ASN A 88 -7.28 6.84 -5.35
N ASP A 89 -6.10 7.18 -4.81
CA ASP A 89 -4.84 6.59 -5.29
C ASP A 89 -4.82 5.06 -5.07
N SER A 90 -5.40 4.60 -3.96
CA SER A 90 -5.54 3.16 -3.68
C SER A 90 -6.50 2.48 -4.66
N ILE A 91 -7.58 3.17 -5.08
CA ILE A 91 -8.50 2.68 -6.11
C ILE A 91 -7.78 2.56 -7.46
N TRP A 92 -7.04 3.60 -7.84
CA TRP A 92 -6.25 3.61 -9.07
C TRP A 92 -5.21 2.47 -9.08
N VAL A 93 -4.52 2.22 -7.96
CA VAL A 93 -3.58 1.10 -7.84
C VAL A 93 -4.29 -0.25 -8.04
N GLN A 94 -5.39 -0.53 -7.34
CA GLN A 94 -6.07 -1.83 -7.48
C GLN A 94 -6.60 -2.03 -8.91
N GLU A 95 -7.11 -0.98 -9.56
CA GLU A 95 -7.59 -1.02 -10.93
C GLU A 95 -6.44 -1.32 -11.90
N THR A 96 -5.30 -0.67 -11.72
CA THR A 96 -4.09 -0.90 -12.52
C THR A 96 -3.59 -2.34 -12.40
N PHE A 97 -3.67 -2.94 -11.21
CA PHE A 97 -3.36 -4.36 -11.02
C PHE A 97 -4.43 -5.31 -11.60
N HIS A 98 -5.70 -4.89 -11.61
CA HIS A 98 -6.81 -5.72 -12.05
C HIS A 98 -6.99 -5.75 -13.57
N GLN A 99 -6.51 -4.73 -14.29
CA GLN A 99 -6.49 -4.71 -15.74
C GLN A 99 -5.91 -6.03 -16.27
N GLU A 100 -6.56 -6.62 -17.27
CA GLU A 100 -6.10 -7.88 -17.84
C GLU A 100 -4.71 -7.71 -18.47
N TYR A 101 -3.94 -8.79 -18.50
CA TYR A 101 -2.66 -8.85 -19.20
C TYR A 101 -2.89 -9.15 -20.69
N GLU A 102 -3.89 -8.53 -21.33
CA GLU A 102 -4.21 -8.80 -22.74
C GLU A 102 -3.15 -8.28 -23.72
N HIS A 103 -2.36 -7.26 -23.33
CA HIS A 103 -1.47 -6.54 -24.25
C HIS A 103 -0.10 -6.14 -23.69
N LEU A 104 0.36 -6.70 -22.58
CA LEU A 104 1.74 -6.47 -22.17
C LEU A 104 2.66 -7.29 -23.10
N SER A 105 3.31 -6.60 -24.05
CA SER A 105 4.47 -7.07 -24.80
C SER A 105 5.72 -7.25 -23.90
N PHE A 106 5.51 -7.48 -22.60
CA PHE A 106 6.56 -7.61 -21.63
C PHE A 106 6.84 -9.09 -21.37
N ASP A 107 8.07 -9.48 -21.67
CA ASP A 107 8.59 -10.79 -21.35
C ASP A 107 8.83 -10.88 -19.83
N ILE A 108 7.96 -11.62 -19.12
CA ILE A 108 8.07 -11.87 -17.67
C ILE A 108 9.43 -12.49 -17.31
N THR A 109 10.11 -13.13 -18.26
CA THR A 109 11.45 -13.70 -18.06
C THR A 109 12.56 -12.67 -18.08
N LYS A 110 12.31 -11.47 -18.60
CA LYS A 110 13.28 -10.38 -18.64
C LYS A 110 13.17 -9.55 -17.37
N SER A 111 14.33 -9.18 -16.84
CA SER A 111 14.47 -8.20 -15.78
C SER A 111 15.04 -6.90 -16.37
N ILE A 112 14.43 -5.76 -16.06
CA ILE A 112 14.85 -4.42 -16.49
C ILE A 112 16.00 -3.92 -15.60
N TYR A 113 15.85 -4.00 -14.27
CA TYR A 113 16.81 -3.44 -13.32
C TYR A 113 17.43 -4.48 -12.37
N GLU A 114 17.20 -5.78 -12.63
CA GLU A 114 17.66 -6.89 -11.78
C GLU A 114 17.11 -6.83 -10.34
N LEU A 115 15.95 -6.19 -10.16
CA LEU A 115 15.28 -6.08 -8.86
C LEU A 115 14.32 -7.26 -8.62
N PRO A 116 14.22 -7.76 -7.38
CA PRO A 116 13.32 -8.85 -7.07
C PRO A 116 11.86 -8.42 -7.23
N PHE A 117 11.05 -9.26 -7.87
CA PHE A 117 9.61 -9.06 -8.08
C PHE A 117 9.24 -7.81 -8.88
N GLU A 118 10.19 -7.16 -9.56
CA GLU A 118 9.91 -5.94 -10.32
C GLU A 118 8.83 -6.15 -11.40
N GLN A 119 8.70 -7.37 -11.93
CA GLN A 119 7.69 -7.72 -12.92
C GLN A 119 6.26 -7.47 -12.43
N LEU A 120 6.02 -7.52 -11.12
CA LEU A 120 4.70 -7.25 -10.54
C LEU A 120 4.29 -5.78 -10.66
N PHE A 121 5.27 -4.87 -10.73
CA PHE A 121 5.03 -3.44 -10.61
C PHE A 121 5.06 -2.71 -11.96
N ILE A 122 5.26 -3.41 -13.07
CA ILE A 122 5.43 -2.79 -14.38
C ILE A 122 4.25 -1.89 -14.74
N LYS A 123 3.01 -2.37 -14.58
CA LYS A 123 1.81 -1.58 -14.89
C LYS A 123 1.74 -0.29 -14.08
N ILE A 124 2.11 -0.37 -12.80
CA ILE A 124 2.10 0.77 -11.88
C ILE A 124 3.17 1.77 -12.28
N VAL A 125 4.39 1.31 -12.57
CA VAL A 125 5.49 2.19 -12.98
C VAL A 125 5.19 2.86 -14.33
N ASP A 126 4.68 2.10 -15.30
CA ASP A 126 4.32 2.65 -16.61
C ASP A 126 3.15 3.65 -16.51
N ALA A 127 2.17 3.39 -15.64
CA ALA A 127 1.05 4.31 -15.43
C ALA A 127 1.49 5.58 -14.67
N ALA A 128 2.35 5.44 -13.65
CA ALA A 128 2.93 6.57 -12.94
C ALA A 128 3.79 7.45 -13.86
N GLU A 129 4.61 6.85 -14.72
CA GLU A 129 5.39 7.58 -15.74
C GLU A 129 4.49 8.40 -16.67
N LYS A 130 3.42 7.80 -17.20
CA LYS A 130 2.46 8.52 -18.05
C LYS A 130 1.84 9.72 -17.34
N LYS A 131 1.55 9.60 -16.05
CA LYS A 131 1.03 10.70 -15.23
C LYS A 131 2.07 11.81 -15.09
N ILE A 132 3.33 11.48 -14.79
CA ILE A 132 4.43 12.46 -14.72
C ILE A 132 4.62 13.18 -16.08
N ILE A 133 4.51 12.45 -17.20
CA ILE A 133 4.58 13.02 -18.56
C ILE A 133 3.42 13.99 -18.81
N ALA A 134 2.20 13.63 -18.45
CA ALA A 134 1.04 14.48 -18.65
C ALA A 134 1.06 15.75 -17.79
N GLU A 135 1.56 15.66 -16.56
CA GLU A 135 1.54 16.78 -15.59
C GLU A 135 2.66 17.80 -15.82
N ASN A 136 3.74 17.44 -16.55
CA ASN A 136 4.96 18.26 -16.63
C ASN A 136 5.31 18.66 -18.05
N ILE A 137 4.57 19.63 -18.59
CA ILE A 137 4.71 20.09 -19.99
C ILE A 137 6.12 20.63 -20.32
N HIS A 138 6.94 21.00 -19.33
CA HIS A 138 8.29 21.57 -19.51
C HIS A 138 9.42 20.53 -19.35
N TYR A 139 9.47 19.56 -20.28
CA TYR A 139 10.48 18.50 -20.35
C TYR A 139 11.85 18.93 -20.93
N ASP A 140 12.09 20.22 -21.15
CA ASP A 140 13.21 20.69 -21.97
C ASP A 140 14.55 20.83 -21.22
N VAL A 141 14.58 20.71 -19.89
CA VAL A 141 15.79 20.98 -19.08
C VAL A 141 16.71 19.75 -18.92
N PHE A 142 16.19 18.53 -19.11
CA PHE A 142 16.96 17.29 -18.90
C PHE A 142 17.06 16.43 -20.16
N ASN A 143 18.08 15.56 -20.23
CA ASN A 143 18.04 14.42 -21.15
C ASN A 143 16.86 13.52 -20.73
N GLN A 144 15.70 13.76 -21.36
CA GLN A 144 14.39 13.21 -21.00
C GLN A 144 14.44 11.70 -20.74
N LYS A 145 15.18 10.97 -21.57
CA LYS A 145 15.33 9.52 -21.45
C LYS A 145 16.06 9.10 -20.17
N THR A 146 17.15 9.79 -19.83
CA THR A 146 17.97 9.44 -18.65
C THR A 146 17.23 9.81 -17.36
N PHE A 147 16.54 10.95 -17.37
CA PHE A 147 15.71 11.39 -16.25
C PHE A 147 14.56 10.40 -15.98
N LEU A 148 13.77 10.05 -17.00
CA LEU A 148 12.68 9.09 -16.85
C LEU A 148 13.18 7.71 -16.42
N ASP A 149 14.30 7.22 -16.97
CA ASP A 149 14.90 5.95 -16.54
C ASP A 149 15.31 5.97 -15.06
N SER A 150 15.86 7.09 -14.58
CA SER A 150 16.22 7.25 -13.16
C SER A 150 14.99 7.23 -12.24
N ILE A 151 13.89 7.88 -12.63
CA ILE A 151 12.62 7.87 -11.91
C ILE A 151 12.06 6.44 -11.87
N ARG A 152 11.99 5.77 -13.03
CA ARG A 152 11.52 4.39 -13.13
C ARG A 152 12.29 3.50 -12.18
N LYS A 153 13.63 3.53 -12.26
CA LYS A 153 14.50 2.69 -11.42
C LYS A 153 14.26 2.94 -9.93
N GLN A 154 14.17 4.19 -9.51
CA GLN A 154 13.93 4.51 -8.10
C GLN A 154 12.52 4.08 -7.64
N LEU A 155 11.51 4.24 -8.49
CA LEU A 155 10.16 3.79 -8.19
C LEU A 155 10.09 2.26 -8.06
N TYR A 156 10.69 1.51 -9.00
CA TYR A 156 10.83 0.06 -8.86
C TYR A 156 11.54 -0.31 -7.57
N LYS A 157 12.66 0.35 -7.25
CA LYS A 157 13.39 0.08 -6.01
C LYS A 157 12.53 0.30 -4.78
N ASN A 158 11.82 1.42 -4.68
CA ASN A 158 10.95 1.71 -3.54
C ASN A 158 9.82 0.68 -3.39
N LEU A 159 9.15 0.32 -4.49
CA LEU A 159 8.06 -0.66 -4.48
C LEU A 159 8.56 -2.06 -4.14
N THR A 160 9.66 -2.49 -4.75
CA THR A 160 10.23 -3.83 -4.54
C THR A 160 10.83 -3.98 -3.14
N ASP A 161 11.58 -2.99 -2.64
CA ASP A 161 12.14 -3.01 -1.27
C ASP A 161 11.03 -3.08 -0.22
N PHE A 162 9.96 -2.30 -0.40
CA PHE A 162 8.81 -2.31 0.50
C PHE A 162 8.03 -3.63 0.45
N ALA A 163 7.80 -4.17 -0.75
CA ALA A 163 7.02 -5.39 -0.94
C ALA A 163 7.81 -6.67 -0.66
N ALA A 164 9.15 -6.62 -0.73
CA ALA A 164 10.03 -7.78 -0.66
C ALA A 164 9.74 -8.69 0.56
N PRO A 165 9.65 -8.19 1.81
CA PRO A 165 9.41 -9.07 2.96
C PRO A 165 8.12 -9.90 2.83
N LEU A 166 7.04 -9.28 2.34
CA LEU A 166 5.76 -9.95 2.14
C LEU A 166 5.82 -10.95 0.98
N LEU A 167 6.41 -10.54 -0.14
CA LEU A 167 6.49 -11.35 -1.37
C LEU A 167 7.44 -12.52 -1.21
N PHE A 168 8.56 -12.37 -0.50
CA PHE A 168 9.48 -13.46 -0.19
C PHE A 168 8.82 -14.54 0.67
N GLU A 169 8.06 -14.16 1.70
CA GLU A 169 7.33 -15.14 2.52
C GLU A 169 6.28 -15.91 1.69
N LYS A 170 5.55 -15.20 0.81
CA LYS A 170 4.61 -15.85 -0.12
C LYS A 170 5.33 -16.76 -1.12
N PHE A 171 6.46 -16.32 -1.67
CA PHE A 171 7.27 -17.11 -2.59
C PHE A 171 7.83 -18.38 -1.93
N LYS A 172 8.31 -18.27 -0.69
CA LYS A 172 8.79 -19.41 0.12
C LYS A 172 7.67 -20.43 0.34
N HIS A 173 6.47 -19.97 0.64
CA HIS A 173 5.30 -20.82 0.77
C HIS A 173 4.93 -21.49 -0.56
N PHE A 174 4.89 -20.73 -1.65
CA PHE A 174 4.64 -21.24 -3.00
C PHE A 174 5.66 -22.32 -3.39
N LYS A 175 6.95 -22.07 -3.17
CA LYS A 175 8.03 -23.05 -3.40
C LYS A 175 7.82 -24.32 -2.59
N LYS A 176 7.38 -24.21 -1.34
CA LYS A 176 7.11 -25.37 -0.46
C LYS A 176 5.97 -26.24 -0.99
N ILE A 177 4.87 -25.63 -1.43
CA ILE A 177 3.71 -26.35 -2.00
C ILE A 177 4.08 -27.03 -3.33
N ASN A 178 4.90 -26.36 -4.14
CA ASN A 178 5.22 -26.82 -5.48
C ASN A 178 6.51 -27.65 -5.58
N LYS A 179 7.09 -28.11 -4.46
CA LYS A 179 8.35 -28.90 -4.43
C LYS A 179 8.37 -30.12 -5.35
N ASN A 180 7.22 -30.77 -5.55
CA ASN A 180 7.11 -32.00 -6.34
C ASN A 180 6.97 -31.74 -7.85
N LYS A 181 6.72 -30.49 -8.25
CA LYS A 181 6.71 -30.11 -9.66
C LYS A 181 8.16 -29.86 -10.08
N LYS A 182 8.65 -30.58 -11.09
CA LYS A 182 10.01 -30.43 -11.65
C LYS A 182 10.18 -29.09 -12.38
N TYR A 183 10.13 -27.97 -11.65
CA TYR A 183 10.57 -26.68 -12.18
C TYR A 183 12.10 -26.65 -12.16
N ARG A 184 12.73 -26.20 -13.24
CA ARG A 184 14.12 -25.70 -13.16
C ARG A 184 14.09 -24.41 -12.31
N ASP A 185 15.16 -24.09 -11.58
CA ASP A 185 15.12 -23.04 -10.55
C ASP A 185 14.57 -21.68 -11.03
N ASN A 186 14.90 -21.21 -12.24
CA ASN A 186 14.33 -19.95 -12.75
C ASN A 186 12.83 -20.06 -13.11
N LYS A 187 12.33 -21.25 -13.45
CA LYS A 187 10.92 -21.44 -13.83
C LYS A 187 9.96 -21.35 -12.65
N ILE A 188 10.42 -21.64 -11.42
CA ILE A 188 9.54 -21.55 -10.25
C ILE A 188 9.25 -20.10 -9.86
N TYR A 189 10.23 -19.21 -10.06
CA TYR A 189 10.06 -17.77 -9.86
C TYR A 189 9.07 -17.20 -10.88
N ILE A 190 9.25 -17.53 -12.16
CA ILE A 190 8.34 -17.08 -13.22
C ILE A 190 6.92 -17.60 -12.97
N ALA A 191 6.75 -18.87 -12.60
CA ALA A 191 5.44 -19.43 -12.26
C ALA A 191 4.79 -18.72 -11.06
N PHE A 192 5.58 -18.25 -10.09
CA PHE A 192 5.08 -17.46 -8.98
C PHE A 192 4.62 -16.06 -9.41
N ILE A 193 5.38 -15.38 -10.27
CA ILE A 193 4.98 -14.09 -10.85
C ILE A 193 3.70 -14.26 -11.66
N GLU A 194 3.60 -15.28 -12.51
CA GLU A 194 2.38 -15.60 -13.26
C GLU A 194 1.19 -15.88 -12.35
N GLU A 195 1.37 -16.60 -11.24
CA GLU A 195 0.31 -16.82 -10.26
C GLU A 195 -0.20 -15.49 -9.68
N LEU A 196 0.73 -14.60 -9.31
CA LEU A 196 0.39 -13.29 -8.76
C LEU A 196 -0.35 -12.38 -9.75
N LEU A 197 0.05 -12.41 -11.02
CA LEU A 197 -0.46 -11.53 -12.06
C LEU A 197 -1.70 -12.07 -12.76
N VAL A 198 -1.68 -13.33 -13.19
CA VAL A 198 -2.74 -13.94 -14.02
C VAL A 198 -3.93 -14.39 -13.17
N ARG A 199 -3.71 -14.82 -11.92
CA ARG A 199 -4.79 -15.28 -11.04
C ARG A 199 -5.33 -14.19 -10.11
N ASN A 200 -4.93 -12.94 -10.31
CA ASN A 200 -5.31 -11.81 -9.46
C ASN A 200 -5.01 -12.02 -7.97
N GLU A 201 -4.00 -12.83 -7.63
CA GLU A 201 -3.62 -13.06 -6.23
C GLU A 201 -3.10 -11.77 -5.58
N MET A 202 -2.54 -10.83 -6.34
CA MET A 202 -2.22 -9.49 -5.83
C MET A 202 -3.46 -8.75 -5.29
N ILE A 203 -4.62 -8.89 -5.96
CA ILE A 203 -5.88 -8.31 -5.46
C ILE A 203 -6.31 -8.99 -4.16
N LYS A 204 -6.11 -10.30 -4.03
CA LYS A 204 -6.37 -11.01 -2.76
C LYS A 204 -5.46 -10.51 -1.64
N ILE A 205 -4.19 -10.21 -1.93
CA ILE A 205 -3.28 -9.59 -0.96
C ILE A 205 -3.81 -8.24 -0.50
N PHE A 206 -4.32 -7.40 -1.40
CA PHE A 206 -4.91 -6.12 -1.02
C PHE A 206 -6.17 -6.28 -0.17
N LEU A 207 -7.01 -7.28 -0.46
CA LEU A 207 -8.19 -7.61 0.35
C LEU A 207 -7.82 -8.05 1.77
N GLU A 208 -6.79 -8.88 1.91
CA GLU A 208 -6.26 -9.39 3.18
C GLU A 208 -5.48 -8.33 3.96
N LYS A 209 -4.77 -7.46 3.26
CA LYS A 209 -3.87 -6.44 3.84
C LYS A 209 -4.11 -5.05 3.22
N PRO A 210 -5.21 -4.36 3.55
CA PRO A 210 -5.52 -3.06 2.95
C PRO A 210 -4.50 -1.96 3.25
N VAL A 211 -3.80 -2.05 4.40
CA VAL A 211 -2.68 -1.14 4.72
C VAL A 211 -1.53 -1.30 3.72
N PHE A 212 -1.30 -2.52 3.20
CA PHE A 212 -0.30 -2.74 2.14
C PHE A 212 -0.69 -2.02 0.85
N LEU A 213 -1.98 -2.06 0.46
CA LEU A 213 -2.49 -1.30 -0.69
C LEU A 213 -2.24 0.20 -0.52
N ARG A 214 -2.59 0.77 0.65
CA ARG A 214 -2.34 2.19 0.96
C ARG A 214 -0.87 2.57 0.86
N LEU A 215 0.03 1.70 1.31
CA LEU A 215 1.47 1.99 1.27
C LEU A 215 2.02 1.89 -0.16
N ILE A 216 1.55 0.93 -0.96
CA ILE A 216 1.86 0.89 -2.39
C ILE A 216 1.36 2.16 -3.09
N SER A 217 0.13 2.60 -2.84
CA SER A 217 -0.40 3.83 -3.46
C SER A 217 0.40 5.06 -3.06
N PHE A 218 0.78 5.17 -1.78
CA PHE A 218 1.64 6.24 -1.30
C PHE A 218 3.00 6.25 -1.99
N LEU A 219 3.63 5.09 -2.22
CA LEU A 219 4.92 4.99 -2.89
C LEU A 219 4.84 5.29 -4.38
N SER A 220 3.75 4.88 -5.05
CA SER A 220 3.49 5.20 -6.45
C SER A 220 3.34 6.70 -6.70
N GLU A 221 2.68 7.40 -5.78
CA GLU A 221 2.44 8.84 -5.89
C GLU A 221 3.62 9.69 -5.38
N ASN A 222 4.13 9.42 -4.16
CA ASN A 222 5.24 10.20 -3.60
C ASN A 222 6.59 9.86 -4.20
N GLY A 223 6.80 8.63 -4.70
CA GLY A 223 8.00 8.30 -5.45
C GLY A 223 8.13 9.18 -6.71
N SER A 224 7.01 9.51 -7.33
CA SER A 224 6.94 10.43 -8.45
C SER A 224 7.26 11.87 -8.00
N ILE A 225 6.60 12.37 -6.96
CA ILE A 225 6.72 13.77 -6.51
C ILE A 225 8.07 14.08 -5.81
N GLN A 226 8.58 13.20 -4.96
CA GLN A 226 9.84 13.45 -4.23
C GLN A 226 11.04 13.52 -5.16
N ILE A 227 11.07 12.69 -6.21
CA ILE A 227 12.14 12.74 -7.20
C ILE A 227 12.04 14.04 -8.00
N MET A 228 10.83 14.45 -8.39
CA MET A 228 10.63 15.74 -9.05
C MET A 228 11.11 16.93 -8.21
N ASN A 229 10.83 16.95 -6.90
CA ASN A 229 11.28 18.00 -6.00
C ASN A 229 12.80 17.98 -5.77
N LEU A 230 13.46 16.82 -5.80
CA LEU A 230 14.92 16.73 -5.72
C LEU A 230 15.63 17.32 -6.94
N PHE A 231 14.98 17.32 -8.11
CA PHE A 231 15.57 17.82 -9.36
C PHE A 231 15.16 19.26 -9.71
N LEU A 232 14.07 19.80 -9.16
CA LEU A 232 13.72 21.23 -9.28
C LEU A 232 14.55 22.15 -8.36
N VAL A 233 15.34 21.58 -7.45
CA VAL A 233 16.25 22.31 -6.54
C VAL A 233 17.67 22.45 -7.13
N PHE A 234 17.91 21.94 -8.34
CA PHE A 234 19.15 22.13 -9.11
C PHE A 234 18.85 22.74 -10.48
#